data_AF-A0A453FHB7-F1
#
_entry.id   AF-A0A453FHB7-F1
#
_cell.length_a   1.000
_cell.length_b   1.000
_cell.length_c   1.000
_cell.angle_alpha   90.00
_cell.angle_beta   90.00
_cell.angle_gamma   90.00
#
_symmetry.space_group_name_H-M   'P 1'
#
loop_
_entity.id
_entity.type
_entity.pdbx_description
1 polymer ?
#
loop_
_entity_poly.entity_id
_entity_poly.type
_entity_poly.pdbx_seq_one_letter_code
_entity_poly.pdbx_strand_id
1 'polypeptide(L)'
;WATASTPSPSPPSGLCSPPPPPPLSIGSDQVRCRGFDLTFPPISLQPVGEAGADRARAHGRRISGQTSLGIKAANGVVIATEKKLPSILVDETSVQKIQSLTPNIGVVYSGMGPDFRVLVRKSRKQAQQYYRLYKETIPVTQLVRETAAVMQEFTQSGGVRPFGVSLLIAGYDDNGPQLYQVDPSGSYFSWKASAMGKNVSNAKTFLEKRYTEDMELDDAIHTAILTLKEGYEGQISANNIEIGVIRADREFKYVYKVNYAVFTAT
;
A
#
# COMPACT_ATOMS: atom_id res chain seq x y z
N TRP A 1 -26.04 2.56 -98.19
CA TRP A 1 -26.11 1.84 -96.92
C TRP A 1 -25.34 0.53 -97.13
N ALA A 2 -24.02 0.59 -97.00
CA ALA A 2 -23.24 0.35 -95.78
C ALA A 2 -23.00 -1.15 -95.55
N THR A 3 -21.72 -1.48 -95.68
CA THR A 3 -21.00 -2.75 -95.81
C THR A 3 -20.83 -3.52 -94.50
N ALA A 4 -20.67 -4.84 -94.62
CA ALA A 4 -20.15 -5.72 -93.59
C ALA A 4 -18.61 -5.65 -93.51
N SER A 5 -18.06 -5.65 -92.29
CA SER A 5 -16.70 -6.07 -91.98
C SER A 5 -16.57 -6.42 -90.49
N THR A 6 -16.07 -7.62 -90.21
CA THR A 6 -15.72 -8.11 -88.87
C THR A 6 -14.26 -7.76 -88.53
N PRO A 7 -13.94 -7.43 -87.27
CA PRO A 7 -12.60 -7.62 -86.73
C PRO A 7 -12.54 -8.54 -85.50
N SER A 8 -11.35 -9.09 -85.31
CA SER A 8 -10.87 -10.17 -84.44
C SER A 8 -10.86 -9.90 -82.92
N PRO A 9 -10.74 -10.95 -82.08
CA PRO A 9 -10.73 -10.81 -80.61
C PRO A 9 -9.40 -10.27 -80.08
N SER A 10 -9.47 -9.38 -79.09
CA SER A 10 -8.34 -8.87 -78.32
C SER A 10 -7.95 -9.81 -77.17
N PRO A 11 -6.67 -9.91 -76.79
CA PRO A 11 -6.22 -10.71 -75.67
C PRO A 11 -6.44 -9.99 -74.32
N PRO A 12 -6.60 -10.71 -73.20
CA PRO A 12 -6.67 -10.09 -71.88
C PRO A 12 -5.29 -9.58 -71.44
N SER A 13 -5.23 -8.28 -71.12
CA SER A 13 -4.07 -7.60 -70.55
C SER A 13 -4.09 -7.64 -69.02
N GLY A 14 -2.92 -7.86 -68.42
CA GLY A 14 -2.61 -7.38 -67.07
C GLY A 14 -2.62 -8.40 -65.93
N LEU A 15 -1.54 -9.17 -65.82
CA LEU A 15 -1.13 -9.82 -64.58
C LEU A 15 -0.84 -8.74 -63.51
N CYS A 16 -1.62 -8.73 -62.43
CA CYS A 16 -1.30 -7.97 -61.22
C CYS A 16 -0.29 -8.78 -60.40
N SER A 17 0.93 -8.28 -60.24
CA SER A 17 1.96 -8.92 -59.40
C SER A 17 1.59 -8.81 -57.91
N PRO A 18 1.78 -9.88 -57.11
CA PRO A 18 1.53 -9.83 -55.67
C PRO A 18 2.61 -9.00 -54.94
N PRO A 19 2.27 -8.39 -53.78
CA PRO A 19 3.24 -7.63 -52.99
C PRO A 19 4.34 -8.54 -52.42
N PRO A 20 5.54 -8.00 -52.16
CA PRO A 20 6.66 -8.79 -51.66
C PRO A 20 6.39 -9.29 -50.22
N PRO A 21 6.91 -10.48 -49.85
CA PRO A 21 6.72 -11.05 -48.52
C PRO A 21 7.49 -10.26 -47.45
N PRO A 22 7.01 -10.24 -46.20
CA PRO A 22 7.76 -9.69 -45.08
C PRO A 22 9.04 -10.50 -44.82
N PRO A 23 10.11 -9.90 -44.25
CA PRO A 23 11.36 -10.59 -44.01
C PRO A 23 11.18 -11.73 -42.99
N LEU A 24 11.80 -12.88 -43.28
CA LEU A 24 11.86 -14.03 -42.37
C LEU A 24 12.55 -13.62 -41.06
N SER A 25 11.79 -13.54 -39.97
CA SER A 25 12.34 -13.70 -38.63
C SER A 25 12.41 -15.19 -38.30
N ILE A 26 13.61 -15.64 -37.97
CA ILE A 26 13.95 -17.00 -37.56
C ILE A 26 13.07 -17.38 -36.36
N GLY A 27 12.23 -18.40 -36.55
CA GLY A 27 11.49 -19.04 -35.48
C GLY A 27 12.45 -19.72 -34.51
N SER A 28 12.44 -19.29 -33.26
CA SER A 28 12.64 -20.23 -32.15
C SER A 28 11.24 -20.68 -31.74
N ASP A 29 11.01 -21.98 -31.86
CA ASP A 29 9.76 -22.65 -31.51
C ASP A 29 9.36 -22.32 -30.07
N GLN A 30 8.47 -21.35 -29.90
CA GLN A 30 7.63 -21.27 -28.71
C GLN A 30 6.41 -22.14 -28.94
N VAL A 31 6.45 -23.31 -28.30
CA VAL A 31 5.28 -24.12 -27.98
C VAL A 31 4.21 -23.20 -27.42
N ARG A 32 3.19 -22.92 -28.24
CA ARG A 32 2.03 -22.13 -27.86
C ARG A 32 1.13 -22.97 -26.97
N CYS A 33 1.46 -23.05 -25.68
CA CYS A 33 0.51 -23.49 -24.67
C CYS A 33 -0.63 -22.46 -24.59
N ARG A 34 -1.75 -22.74 -25.26
CA ARG A 34 -3.01 -22.03 -24.99
C ARG A 34 -3.47 -22.41 -23.59
N GLY A 35 -3.20 -21.55 -22.61
CA GLY A 35 -3.74 -21.68 -21.26
C GLY A 35 -2.89 -20.94 -20.25
N PHE A 36 -3.49 -19.91 -19.62
CA PHE A 36 -2.96 -19.21 -18.45
C PHE A 36 -1.72 -18.32 -18.66
N ASP A 37 -1.85 -17.29 -19.47
CA ASP A 37 -0.94 -16.12 -19.38
C ASP A 37 -1.61 -15.05 -18.49
N LEU A 38 -1.46 -15.19 -17.18
CA LEU A 38 -1.72 -14.11 -16.21
C LEU A 38 -0.45 -13.29 -15.99
N THR A 39 0.28 -13.01 -17.07
CA THR A 39 1.36 -12.02 -17.02
C THR A 39 0.70 -10.66 -16.88
N PHE A 40 0.66 -10.13 -15.64
CA PHE A 40 0.29 -8.75 -15.42
C PHE A 40 1.28 -7.88 -16.20
N PRO A 41 0.85 -7.13 -17.23
CA PRO A 41 1.74 -6.22 -17.90
C PRO A 41 2.22 -5.17 -16.89
N PRO A 42 3.48 -4.69 -17.01
CA PRO A 42 3.91 -3.54 -16.22
C PRO A 42 2.93 -2.38 -16.44
N ILE A 43 2.78 -1.51 -15.44
CA ILE A 43 1.86 -0.36 -15.53
C ILE A 43 2.29 0.50 -16.73
N SER A 44 1.54 0.41 -17.84
CA SER A 44 1.83 1.13 -19.07
C SER A 44 1.57 2.63 -18.85
N LEU A 45 2.61 3.45 -18.97
CA LEU A 45 2.47 4.90 -19.00
C LEU A 45 1.69 5.30 -20.25
N GLN A 46 0.48 5.85 -20.07
CA GLN A 46 -0.24 6.47 -21.18
C GLN A 46 0.42 7.80 -21.56
N PRO A 47 0.40 8.21 -22.84
CA PRO A 47 0.98 9.49 -23.27
C PRO A 47 0.29 10.66 -22.56
N VAL A 48 1.10 11.58 -22.06
CA VAL A 48 0.72 12.70 -21.18
C VAL A 48 -0.18 13.69 -21.91
N GLY A 49 -1.49 13.59 -21.68
CA GLY A 49 -2.51 14.50 -22.23
C GLY A 49 -3.64 14.88 -21.26
N GLU A 50 -3.73 14.28 -20.07
CA GLU A 50 -4.72 14.61 -19.05
C GLU A 50 -4.11 14.54 -17.63
N ALA A 51 -3.30 15.55 -17.29
CA ALA A 51 -2.65 15.65 -15.97
C ALA A 51 -3.62 15.75 -14.77
N GLY A 52 -4.93 15.89 -14.99
CA GLY A 52 -5.95 15.92 -13.95
C GLY A 52 -6.50 14.55 -13.54
N ALA A 53 -6.47 13.54 -14.43
CA ALA A 53 -7.13 12.25 -14.22
C ALA A 53 -6.23 11.19 -13.55
N ASP A 54 -4.91 11.27 -13.75
CA ASP A 54 -3.98 10.26 -13.25
C ASP A 54 -3.65 10.40 -11.76
N ARG A 55 -3.72 11.63 -11.21
CA ARG A 55 -3.65 11.85 -9.75
C ARG A 55 -4.83 11.19 -9.03
N ALA A 56 -5.98 11.08 -9.70
CA ALA A 56 -7.17 10.41 -9.19
C ALA A 56 -7.14 8.88 -9.34
N ARG A 57 -6.32 8.32 -10.25
CA ARG A 57 -6.23 6.87 -10.49
C ARG A 57 -5.22 6.14 -9.63
N ALA A 58 -4.09 6.77 -9.27
CA ALA A 58 -3.20 6.22 -8.22
C ALA A 58 -3.91 6.18 -6.84
N HIS A 59 -4.85 7.11 -6.62
CA HIS A 59 -5.81 7.08 -5.52
C HIS A 59 -7.03 6.14 -5.73
N GLY A 60 -7.20 5.62 -6.95
CA GLY A 60 -8.46 5.07 -7.45
C GLY A 60 -8.78 3.63 -7.01
N ARG A 61 -7.76 2.84 -6.63
CA ARG A 61 -8.03 1.59 -5.90
C ARG A 61 -8.05 1.91 -4.42
N ARG A 62 -9.21 2.38 -3.95
CA ARG A 62 -9.50 2.54 -2.52
C ARG A 62 -9.21 1.19 -1.87
N ILE A 63 -8.05 1.09 -1.21
CA ILE A 63 -7.67 -0.12 -0.50
C ILE A 63 -8.71 -0.27 0.60
N SER A 64 -9.64 -1.20 0.41
CA SER A 64 -10.81 -1.40 1.27
C SER A 64 -10.43 -2.15 2.54
N GLY A 65 -9.35 -1.72 3.18
CA GLY A 65 -8.91 -2.20 4.47
C GLY A 65 -9.67 -1.53 5.60
N GLN A 66 -9.67 -2.20 6.74
CA GLN A 66 -10.13 -1.64 8.01
C GLN A 66 -9.35 -0.36 8.36
N THR A 67 -10.02 0.54 9.07
CA THR A 67 -9.50 1.86 9.45
C THR A 67 -8.30 1.72 10.37
N SER A 68 -7.21 2.38 9.99
CA SER A 68 -5.98 2.44 10.78
C SER A 68 -5.49 3.87 10.80
N LEU A 69 -4.92 4.31 11.91
CA LEU A 69 -4.46 5.67 12.10
C LEU A 69 -3.11 5.70 12.82
N GLY A 70 -2.40 6.80 12.65
CA GLY A 70 -1.20 7.11 13.39
C GLY A 70 -1.17 8.58 13.77
N ILE A 71 -0.67 8.88 14.97
CA ILE A 71 -0.50 10.23 15.50
C ILE A 71 0.90 10.34 16.07
N LYS A 72 1.65 11.34 15.61
CA LYS A 72 2.93 11.75 16.16
C LYS A 72 2.67 12.74 17.30
N ALA A 73 3.11 12.39 18.49
CA ALA A 73 3.13 13.24 19.67
C ALA A 73 4.54 13.85 19.86
N ALA A 74 4.68 14.80 20.78
CA ALA A 74 5.99 15.40 21.10
C ALA A 74 6.97 14.37 21.70
N ASN A 75 6.45 13.45 22.54
CA ASN A 75 7.21 12.46 23.30
C ASN A 75 7.13 11.03 22.74
N GLY A 76 6.47 10.82 21.59
CA GLY A 76 6.36 9.50 21.00
C GLY A 76 5.40 9.42 19.81
N VAL A 77 5.06 8.20 19.40
CA VAL A 77 4.14 7.93 18.29
C VAL A 77 3.15 6.85 18.68
N VAL A 78 1.88 7.06 18.33
CA VAL A 78 0.80 6.11 18.53
C VAL A 78 0.32 5.63 17.16
N ILE A 79 0.13 4.32 17.04
CA ILE A 79 -0.59 3.71 15.92
C ILE A 79 -1.75 2.89 16.47
N ALA A 80 -2.91 3.03 15.85
CA ALA A 80 -4.11 2.32 16.26
C ALA A 80 -4.86 1.78 15.04
N THR A 81 -5.50 0.64 15.19
CA THR A 81 -6.30 0.04 14.13
C THR A 81 -7.50 -0.67 14.72
N GLU A 82 -8.62 -0.59 14.01
CA GLU A 82 -9.76 -1.44 14.31
C GLU A 82 -9.43 -2.89 13.90
N LYS A 83 -9.82 -3.87 14.70
CA LYS A 83 -9.72 -5.29 14.42
C LYS A 83 -11.14 -5.86 14.36
N LYS A 84 -11.66 -6.05 13.14
CA LYS A 84 -12.95 -6.71 12.93
C LYS A 84 -12.73 -8.21 12.71
N LEU A 85 -13.08 -9.01 13.71
CA LEU A 85 -13.08 -10.47 13.62
C LEU A 85 -14.31 -10.96 12.85
N PRO A 86 -14.18 -11.97 11.99
CA PRO A 86 -15.31 -12.48 11.20
C PRO A 86 -16.27 -13.34 12.04
N SER A 87 -15.78 -13.98 13.11
CA SER A 87 -16.54 -14.87 13.98
C SER A 87 -15.89 -14.96 15.36
N ILE A 88 -16.70 -15.26 16.37
CA ILE A 88 -16.26 -15.54 17.75
C ILE A 88 -15.35 -16.78 17.87
N LEU A 89 -15.33 -17.63 16.83
CA LEU A 89 -14.52 -18.84 16.81
C LEU A 89 -13.06 -18.56 16.43
N VAL A 90 -12.76 -17.36 15.92
CA VAL A 90 -11.40 -16.99 15.57
C VAL A 90 -10.67 -16.55 16.82
N ASP A 91 -9.52 -17.17 17.08
CA ASP A 91 -8.63 -16.76 18.15
C ASP A 91 -8.14 -15.32 17.91
N GLU A 92 -8.53 -14.42 18.80
CA GLU A 92 -8.24 -12.99 18.72
C GLU A 92 -6.74 -12.69 18.77
N THR A 93 -5.96 -13.57 19.40
CA THR A 93 -4.51 -13.41 19.57
C THR A 93 -3.74 -13.71 18.28
N SER A 94 -4.33 -14.56 17.43
CA SER A 94 -3.72 -14.97 16.15
C SER A 94 -3.79 -13.88 15.08
N VAL A 95 -4.79 -12.99 15.17
CA VAL A 95 -5.01 -11.92 14.20
C VAL A 95 -4.41 -10.62 14.73
N GLN A 96 -3.16 -10.37 14.36
CA GLN A 96 -2.44 -9.13 14.67
C GLN A 96 -2.25 -8.31 13.39
N LYS A 97 -2.60 -7.03 13.48
CA LYS A 97 -2.36 -6.08 12.39
C LYS A 97 -1.17 -5.18 12.63
N ILE A 98 -0.89 -4.92 13.89
CA ILE A 98 0.29 -4.17 14.30
C ILE A 98 1.43 -5.15 14.47
N GLN A 99 2.55 -4.92 13.80
CA GLN A 99 3.76 -5.75 13.95
C GLN A 99 4.97 -4.87 14.22
N SER A 100 5.83 -5.30 15.14
CA SER A 100 7.15 -4.71 15.33
C SER A 100 8.09 -5.15 14.19
N LEU A 101 8.74 -4.21 13.52
CA LEU A 101 9.79 -4.50 12.54
C LEU A 101 11.14 -4.65 13.25
N THR A 102 11.42 -3.73 14.16
CA THR A 102 12.59 -3.70 15.03
C THR A 102 12.13 -3.30 16.44
N PRO A 103 13.01 -3.35 17.47
CA PRO A 103 12.65 -2.90 18.81
C PRO A 103 12.11 -1.45 18.84
N ASN A 104 12.58 -0.58 17.94
CA ASN A 104 12.23 0.84 17.89
C ASN A 104 11.22 1.23 16.78
N ILE A 105 10.77 0.28 15.95
CA ILE A 105 9.89 0.56 14.81
C ILE A 105 8.72 -0.41 14.78
N GLY A 106 7.50 0.13 14.72
CA GLY A 106 6.27 -0.59 14.49
C GLY A 106 5.64 -0.25 13.15
N VAL A 107 4.86 -1.18 12.63
CA VAL A 107 4.09 -0.99 11.41
C VAL A 107 2.67 -1.48 11.58
N VAL A 108 1.73 -0.75 10.98
CA VAL A 108 0.33 -1.15 10.81
C VAL A 108 -0.05 -1.05 9.34
N TYR A 109 -0.99 -1.87 8.89
CA TYR A 109 -1.41 -1.88 7.49
C TYR A 109 -2.92 -1.68 7.34
N SER A 110 -3.31 -1.20 6.16
CA SER A 110 -4.68 -1.28 5.66
C SER A 110 -4.67 -1.95 4.30
N GLY A 111 -5.45 -3.03 4.14
CA GLY A 111 -5.57 -3.78 2.89
C GLY A 111 -5.43 -5.30 3.04
N MET A 112 -4.75 -5.94 2.09
CA MET A 112 -4.56 -7.40 2.05
C MET A 112 -3.56 -7.89 3.11
N GLY A 113 -4.03 -8.64 4.11
CA GLY A 113 -3.17 -9.19 5.17
C GLY A 113 -2.00 -10.09 4.72
N PRO A 114 -2.16 -10.96 3.69
CA PRO A 114 -1.03 -11.76 3.20
C PRO A 114 0.12 -10.93 2.64
N ASP A 115 -0.19 -9.86 1.92
CA ASP A 115 0.78 -8.92 1.34
C ASP A 115 1.58 -8.22 2.43
N PHE A 116 0.89 -7.78 3.49
CA PHE A 116 1.53 -7.19 4.67
C PHE A 116 2.55 -8.13 5.31
N ARG A 117 2.22 -9.42 5.49
CA ARG A 117 3.16 -10.39 6.09
C ARG A 117 4.43 -10.58 5.25
N VAL A 118 4.32 -10.52 3.93
CA VAL A 118 5.48 -10.59 3.03
C VAL A 118 6.35 -9.35 3.21
N LEU A 119 5.75 -8.15 3.25
CA LEU A 119 6.47 -6.91 3.46
C LEU A 119 7.18 -6.88 4.81
N VAL A 120 6.50 -7.26 5.91
CA VAL A 120 7.13 -7.34 7.24
C VAL A 120 8.35 -8.24 7.25
N ARG A 121 8.27 -9.43 6.62
CA ARG A 121 9.42 -10.35 6.53
C ARG A 121 10.59 -9.75 5.76
N LYS A 122 10.31 -9.06 4.65
CA LYS A 122 11.34 -8.38 3.85
C LYS A 122 11.97 -7.21 4.62
N SER A 123 11.16 -6.34 5.24
CA SER A 123 11.64 -5.22 6.05
C SER A 123 12.47 -5.68 7.25
N ARG A 124 12.05 -6.75 7.96
CA ARG A 124 12.85 -7.36 9.05
C ARG A 124 14.20 -7.87 8.56
N LYS A 125 14.24 -8.50 7.38
CA LYS A 125 15.49 -8.95 6.77
C LYS A 125 16.41 -7.78 6.43
N GLN A 126 15.88 -6.70 5.86
CA GLN A 126 16.64 -5.47 5.57
C GLN A 126 17.19 -4.84 6.85
N ALA A 127 16.38 -4.73 7.90
CA ALA A 127 16.81 -4.21 9.19
C ALA A 127 17.96 -5.04 9.80
N GLN A 128 17.86 -6.37 9.75
CA GLN A 128 18.91 -7.26 10.24
C GLN A 128 20.19 -7.20 9.40
N GLN A 129 20.06 -7.04 8.08
CA GLN A 129 21.20 -6.84 7.19
C GLN A 129 21.93 -5.53 7.51
N TYR A 130 21.18 -4.45 7.74
CA TYR A 130 21.74 -3.16 8.17
C TYR A 130 22.48 -3.31 9.50
N TYR A 131 21.85 -3.91 10.50
CA TYR A 131 22.48 -4.16 11.81
C TYR A 131 23.74 -5.02 11.69
N ARG A 132 23.75 -6.02 10.80
CA ARG A 132 24.94 -6.86 10.59
C ARG A 132 26.12 -6.07 10.03
N LEU A 133 25.87 -5.13 9.12
CA LEU A 133 26.88 -4.32 8.43
C LEU A 133 27.39 -3.18 9.32
N TYR A 134 26.48 -2.40 9.89
CA TYR A 134 26.79 -1.16 10.60
C TYR A 134 26.85 -1.30 12.12
N LYS A 135 26.36 -2.44 12.68
CA LYS A 135 26.26 -2.68 14.13
C LYS A 135 25.38 -1.70 14.88
N GLU A 136 24.52 -0.99 14.17
CA GLU A 136 23.60 0.01 14.70
C GLU A 136 22.16 -0.29 14.27
N THR A 137 21.20 0.18 15.06
CA THR A 137 19.77 0.06 14.71
C THR A 137 19.47 0.90 13.48
N ILE A 138 18.71 0.33 12.54
CA ILE A 138 18.36 1.04 11.31
C ILE A 138 17.52 2.30 11.63
N PRO A 139 17.85 3.47 11.04
CA PRO A 139 17.03 4.66 11.20
C PRO A 139 15.70 4.49 10.46
N VAL A 140 14.64 5.15 10.97
CA VAL A 140 13.26 4.91 10.50
C VAL A 140 13.13 5.27 9.02
N THR A 141 13.65 6.43 8.61
CA THR A 141 13.66 6.91 7.23
C THR A 141 14.33 5.92 6.27
N GLN A 142 15.41 5.25 6.69
CA GLN A 142 16.09 4.25 5.87
C GLN A 142 15.18 3.04 5.65
N LEU A 143 14.60 2.49 6.72
CA LEU A 143 13.74 1.32 6.63
C LEU A 143 12.48 1.58 5.78
N VAL A 144 11.90 2.78 5.92
CA VAL A 144 10.76 3.22 5.09
C VAL A 144 11.15 3.25 3.62
N ARG A 145 12.28 3.88 3.28
CA ARG A 145 12.78 3.96 1.90
C ARG A 145 13.04 2.58 1.29
N GLU A 146 13.68 1.70 2.04
CA GLU A 146 13.96 0.31 1.66
C GLU A 146 12.67 -0.49 1.42
N THR A 147 11.67 -0.32 2.28
CA THR A 147 10.36 -0.97 2.15
C THR A 147 9.60 -0.43 0.94
N ALA A 148 9.65 0.89 0.73
CA ALA A 148 9.02 1.56 -0.40
C ALA A 148 9.65 1.15 -1.74
N ALA A 149 10.97 0.98 -1.79
CA ALA A 149 11.68 0.47 -2.97
C ALA A 149 11.22 -0.96 -3.32
N VAL A 150 11.07 -1.83 -2.33
CA VAL A 150 10.51 -3.18 -2.52
C VAL A 150 9.08 -3.13 -3.06
N MET A 151 8.25 -2.20 -2.58
CA MET A 151 6.88 -2.05 -3.10
C MET A 151 6.88 -1.54 -4.54
N GLN A 152 7.74 -0.58 -4.85
CA GLN A 152 7.90 0.01 -6.18
C GLN A 152 8.38 -1.02 -7.21
N GLU A 153 9.31 -1.90 -6.85
CA GLU A 153 9.84 -2.95 -7.73
C GLU A 153 8.72 -3.86 -8.27
N PHE A 154 7.72 -4.17 -7.44
CA PHE A 154 6.56 -4.99 -7.81
C PHE A 154 5.54 -4.25 -8.70
N THR A 155 5.70 -2.94 -8.90
CA THR A 155 4.89 -2.16 -9.85
C THR A 155 5.49 -2.12 -11.25
N GLN A 156 6.82 -2.25 -11.34
CA GLN A 156 7.56 -2.14 -12.61
C GLN A 156 7.97 -3.50 -13.18
N SER A 157 8.00 -4.54 -12.34
CA SER A 157 8.30 -5.90 -12.78
C SER A 157 7.10 -6.53 -13.49
N GLY A 158 7.30 -7.03 -14.70
CA GLY A 158 6.27 -7.77 -15.44
C GLY A 158 5.97 -9.13 -14.79
N GLY A 159 4.72 -9.58 -14.86
CA GLY A 159 4.31 -10.89 -14.34
C GLY A 159 4.10 -10.96 -12.82
N VAL A 160 4.26 -9.84 -12.11
CA VAL A 160 3.89 -9.71 -10.70
C VAL A 160 2.82 -8.63 -10.52
N ARG A 161 1.98 -8.79 -9.50
CA ARG A 161 1.01 -7.76 -9.14
C ARG A 161 1.60 -6.80 -8.10
N PRO A 162 1.22 -5.51 -8.13
CA PRO A 162 1.48 -4.59 -7.04
C PRO A 162 0.90 -5.09 -5.70
N PHE A 163 1.51 -4.61 -4.61
CA PHE A 163 1.01 -4.88 -3.27
C PHE A 163 -0.34 -4.19 -3.03
N GLY A 164 -1.31 -4.92 -2.48
CA GLY A 164 -2.65 -4.41 -2.16
C GLY A 164 -2.76 -3.82 -0.75
N VAL A 165 -1.71 -3.13 -0.28
CA VAL A 165 -1.63 -2.60 1.09
C VAL A 165 -1.00 -1.22 1.12
N SER A 166 -1.53 -0.36 1.99
CA SER A 166 -0.82 0.83 2.48
C SER A 166 -0.31 0.56 3.89
N LEU A 167 0.87 1.08 4.20
CA LEU A 167 1.53 0.93 5.49
C LEU A 167 1.60 2.26 6.23
N LEU A 168 1.41 2.23 7.54
CA LEU A 168 1.84 3.29 8.45
C LEU A 168 2.97 2.73 9.31
N ILE A 169 4.14 3.35 9.21
CA ILE A 169 5.35 3.00 9.94
C ILE A 169 5.58 4.08 10.99
N ALA A 170 5.57 3.66 12.25
CA ALA A 170 5.89 4.50 13.39
C ALA A 170 7.24 4.09 13.93
N GLY A 171 8.09 5.06 14.27
CA GLY A 171 9.38 4.78 14.86
C GLY A 171 9.87 5.93 15.72
N TYR A 172 10.85 5.63 16.56
CA TYR A 172 11.57 6.62 17.34
C TYR A 172 13.07 6.38 17.14
N ASP A 173 13.76 7.37 16.56
CA ASP A 173 15.20 7.35 16.36
C ASP A 173 15.87 8.60 16.96
N ASP A 174 17.12 8.87 16.60
CA ASP A 174 17.87 10.03 17.08
C ASP A 174 17.28 11.37 16.62
N ASN A 175 16.49 11.39 15.55
CA ASN A 175 15.78 12.58 15.08
C ASN A 175 14.38 12.70 15.74
N GLY A 176 14.08 11.85 16.73
CA GLY A 176 12.84 11.88 17.51
C GLY A 176 11.72 11.00 16.95
N PRO A 177 10.46 11.26 17.35
CA PRO A 177 9.31 10.49 16.92
C PRO A 177 9.00 10.76 15.44
N GLN A 178 8.76 9.70 14.67
CA GLN A 178 8.49 9.78 13.24
C GLN A 178 7.32 8.86 12.85
N LEU A 179 6.48 9.37 11.95
CA LEU A 179 5.37 8.63 11.36
C LEU A 179 5.43 8.77 9.84
N TYR A 180 5.46 7.64 9.14
CA TYR A 180 5.47 7.58 7.69
C TYR A 180 4.30 6.76 7.16
N GLN A 181 3.73 7.22 6.06
CA GLN A 181 2.79 6.44 5.26
C GLN A 181 3.51 5.97 3.99
N VAL A 182 3.33 4.70 3.63
CA VAL A 182 3.83 4.12 2.37
C VAL A 182 2.64 3.62 1.57
N ASP A 183 2.53 4.10 0.34
CA ASP A 183 1.46 3.73 -0.60
C ASP A 183 1.90 2.57 -1.51
N PRO A 184 0.94 1.80 -2.08
CA PRO A 184 1.21 0.70 -3.02
C PRO A 184 2.14 1.02 -4.19
N SER A 185 2.20 2.28 -4.59
CA SER A 185 3.09 2.77 -5.65
C SER A 185 4.57 2.74 -5.26
N GLY A 186 4.88 2.58 -3.97
CA GLY A 186 6.20 2.83 -3.40
C GLY A 186 6.48 4.30 -3.11
N SER A 187 5.48 5.17 -3.18
CA SER A 187 5.58 6.54 -2.67
C SER A 187 5.46 6.52 -1.14
N TYR A 188 6.25 7.35 -0.46
CA TYR A 188 6.18 7.49 1.01
C TYR A 188 6.21 8.95 1.43
N PHE A 189 5.51 9.26 2.51
CA PHE A 189 5.36 10.63 3.03
C PHE A 189 5.45 10.63 4.56
N SER A 190 6.07 11.67 5.11
CA SER A 190 6.09 11.91 6.56
C SER A 190 4.79 12.61 6.97
N TRP A 191 4.19 12.18 8.08
CA TRP A 191 2.92 12.72 8.57
C TRP A 191 3.03 13.13 10.04
N LYS A 192 2.27 14.16 10.40
CA LYS A 192 2.00 14.52 11.81
C LYS A 192 0.92 13.63 12.39
N ALA A 193 -0.19 13.50 11.67
CA ALA A 193 -1.20 12.49 11.90
C ALA A 193 -1.71 12.02 10.53
N SER A 194 -2.05 10.75 10.41
CA SER A 194 -2.65 10.20 9.20
C SER A 194 -3.60 9.07 9.53
N ALA A 195 -4.56 8.85 8.63
CA ALA A 195 -5.51 7.75 8.67
C ALA A 195 -5.56 7.05 7.31
N MET A 196 -5.86 5.76 7.32
CA MET A 196 -5.97 4.88 6.16
C MET A 196 -7.16 3.94 6.30
N GLY A 197 -7.66 3.42 5.18
CA GLY A 197 -8.75 2.44 5.15
C GLY A 197 -10.10 3.04 4.74
N LYS A 198 -11.19 2.33 5.08
CA LYS A 198 -12.55 2.65 4.61
C LYS A 198 -13.04 4.04 5.02
N ASN A 199 -12.78 4.47 6.25
CA ASN A 199 -13.33 5.71 6.83
C ASN A 199 -12.31 6.84 6.94
N VAL A 200 -11.36 6.88 6.00
CA VAL A 200 -10.26 7.85 5.99
C VAL A 200 -10.72 9.31 5.95
N SER A 201 -11.78 9.66 5.21
CA SER A 201 -12.26 11.04 5.08
C SER A 201 -12.71 11.59 6.43
N ASN A 202 -13.55 10.85 7.14
CA ASN A 202 -14.11 11.28 8.42
C ASN A 202 -13.01 11.29 9.50
N ALA A 203 -12.16 10.26 9.51
CA ALA A 203 -11.03 10.17 10.43
C ALA A 203 -10.05 11.35 10.26
N LYS A 204 -9.73 11.76 9.02
CA LYS A 204 -8.87 12.92 8.78
C LYS A 204 -9.50 14.23 9.27
N THR A 205 -10.77 14.47 8.96
CA THR A 205 -11.49 15.67 9.45
C THR A 205 -11.52 15.73 10.98
N PHE A 206 -11.64 14.59 11.66
CA PHE A 206 -11.60 14.54 13.12
C PHE A 206 -10.20 14.84 13.67
N LEU A 207 -9.16 14.24 13.08
CA LEU A 207 -7.78 14.49 13.45
C LEU A 207 -7.40 15.96 13.24
N GLU A 208 -7.81 16.57 12.12
CA GLU A 208 -7.55 18.00 11.84
C GLU A 208 -8.13 18.94 12.89
N LYS A 209 -9.25 18.57 13.53
CA LYS A 209 -9.90 19.40 14.56
C LYS A 209 -9.28 19.25 15.96
N ARG A 210 -8.71 18.08 16.27
CA ARG A 210 -8.23 17.75 17.62
C ARG A 210 -6.72 17.69 17.76
N TYR A 211 -6.00 17.60 16.64
CA TYR A 211 -4.54 17.52 16.64
C TYR A 211 -3.91 18.87 17.02
N THR A 212 -2.91 18.82 17.89
CA THR A 212 -2.03 19.93 18.28
C THR A 212 -0.58 19.46 18.20
N GLU A 213 0.36 20.38 17.93
CA GLU A 213 1.77 20.01 17.78
C GLU A 213 2.43 19.58 19.10
N ASP A 214 2.00 20.18 20.21
CA ASP A 214 2.52 19.93 21.56
C ASP A 214 1.77 18.81 22.29
N MET A 215 1.00 17.99 21.57
CA MET A 215 0.23 16.90 22.16
C MET A 215 1.13 15.86 22.81
N GLU A 216 0.80 15.46 24.05
CA GLU A 216 1.45 14.35 24.72
C GLU A 216 0.89 12.99 24.25
N LEU A 217 1.67 11.93 24.45
CA LEU A 217 1.30 10.59 24.00
C LEU A 217 -0.05 10.12 24.54
N ASP A 218 -0.37 10.40 25.80
CA ASP A 218 -1.60 9.89 26.42
C ASP A 218 -2.84 10.58 25.82
N ASP A 219 -2.74 11.87 25.51
CA ASP A 219 -3.77 12.63 24.75
C ASP A 219 -3.88 12.14 23.30
N ALA A 220 -2.76 11.76 22.68
CA ALA A 220 -2.73 11.17 21.35
C ALA A 220 -3.42 9.79 21.34
N ILE A 221 -3.22 8.96 22.36
CA ILE A 221 -3.93 7.68 22.52
C ILE A 221 -5.44 7.92 22.66
N HIS A 222 -5.83 8.89 23.48
CA HIS A 222 -7.25 9.23 23.66
C HIS A 222 -7.89 9.71 22.35
N THR A 223 -7.21 10.60 21.64
CA THR A 223 -7.67 11.11 20.33
C THR A 223 -7.76 9.99 19.29
N ALA A 224 -6.79 9.07 19.26
CA ALA A 224 -6.81 7.89 18.41
C ALA A 224 -8.06 7.02 18.66
N ILE A 225 -8.36 6.71 19.92
CA ILE A 225 -9.53 5.89 20.28
C ILE A 225 -10.84 6.57 19.87
N LEU A 226 -10.96 7.86 20.13
CA LEU A 226 -12.15 8.64 19.74
C LEU A 226 -12.34 8.69 18.23
N THR A 227 -11.25 8.84 17.48
CA THR A 227 -11.28 8.83 16.01
C THR A 227 -11.80 7.49 15.48
N LEU A 228 -11.33 6.37 16.05
CA LEU A 228 -11.82 5.04 15.69
C LEU A 228 -13.30 4.88 16.08
N LYS A 229 -13.74 5.46 17.20
CA LYS A 229 -15.14 5.43 17.64
C LYS A 229 -16.11 6.12 16.71
N GLU A 230 -15.74 7.29 16.19
CA GLU A 230 -16.59 7.99 15.23
C GLU A 230 -16.68 7.25 13.88
N GLY A 231 -15.63 6.50 13.52
CA GLY A 231 -15.58 5.71 12.31
C GLY A 231 -16.14 4.29 12.43
N TYR A 232 -16.54 3.81 13.62
CA TYR A 232 -16.91 2.41 13.81
C TYR A 232 -18.43 2.22 13.86
N GLU A 233 -18.95 1.35 12.99
CA GLU A 233 -20.36 0.95 12.99
C GLU A 233 -20.59 -0.12 14.09
N GLY A 234 -20.84 0.31 15.32
CA GLY A 234 -21.20 -0.56 16.45
C GLY A 234 -20.58 -0.15 17.78
N GLN A 235 -20.60 -1.08 18.75
CA GLN A 235 -19.91 -0.87 20.04
C GLN A 235 -18.43 -1.25 19.90
N ILE A 236 -17.58 -0.31 20.29
CA ILE A 236 -16.15 -0.55 20.44
C ILE A 236 -15.91 -1.23 21.78
N SER A 237 -15.25 -2.39 21.71
CA SER A 237 -14.74 -3.13 22.86
C SER A 237 -13.21 -3.18 22.81
N ALA A 238 -12.58 -3.47 23.95
CA ALA A 238 -11.12 -3.60 24.04
C ALA A 238 -10.55 -4.66 23.08
N ASN A 239 -11.33 -5.68 22.74
CA ASN A 239 -10.90 -6.77 21.85
C ASN A 239 -10.88 -6.36 20.38
N ASN A 240 -11.64 -5.33 20.02
CA ASN A 240 -11.83 -4.87 18.64
C ASN A 240 -10.85 -3.77 18.25
N ILE A 241 -9.94 -3.35 19.13
CA ILE A 241 -8.93 -2.33 18.82
C ILE A 241 -7.55 -2.86 19.19
N GLU A 242 -6.59 -2.60 18.32
CA GLU A 242 -5.18 -2.83 18.60
C GLU A 242 -4.47 -1.47 18.60
N ILE A 243 -3.67 -1.21 19.64
CA ILE A 243 -2.90 0.03 19.80
C ILE A 243 -1.44 -0.34 20.05
N GLY A 244 -0.55 0.31 19.31
CA GLY A 244 0.89 0.26 19.48
C GLY A 244 1.42 1.65 19.81
N VAL A 245 2.34 1.71 20.76
CA VAL A 245 2.96 2.97 21.19
C VAL A 245 4.48 2.84 21.17
N ILE A 246 5.13 3.95 20.83
CA ILE A 246 6.58 4.08 20.88
C ILE A 246 6.87 5.34 21.66
N ARG A 247 7.64 5.21 22.75
CA ARG A 247 8.06 6.33 23.59
C ARG A 247 9.54 6.64 23.33
N ALA A 248 10.06 7.64 24.04
CA ALA A 248 11.48 8.00 24.01
C ALA A 248 12.43 6.87 24.49
N ASP A 249 11.90 5.81 25.10
CA ASP A 249 12.63 4.58 25.43
C ASP A 249 13.04 3.76 24.19
N ARG A 250 12.58 4.15 22.99
CA ARG A 250 12.85 3.46 21.71
C ARG A 250 12.38 2.01 21.73
N GLU A 251 11.38 1.71 22.56
CA GLU A 251 10.77 0.39 22.64
C GLU A 251 9.33 0.43 22.11
N PHE A 252 9.07 -0.40 21.10
CA PHE A 252 7.74 -0.62 20.57
C PHE A 252 6.94 -1.49 21.55
N LYS A 253 5.95 -0.88 22.20
CA LYS A 253 5.08 -1.55 23.18
C LYS A 253 3.66 -1.65 22.64
N TYR A 254 3.12 -2.85 22.75
CA TYR A 254 1.72 -3.09 22.45
C TYR A 254 0.86 -2.77 23.68
N VAL A 255 -0.16 -1.96 23.49
CA VAL A 255 -1.16 -1.68 24.53
C VAL A 255 -2.36 -2.56 24.25
N TYR A 256 -2.27 -3.83 24.67
CA TYR A 256 -3.32 -4.83 24.43
C TYR A 256 -4.55 -4.65 25.32
N LYS A 257 -4.49 -3.79 26.33
CA LYS A 257 -5.60 -3.55 27.26
C LYS A 257 -5.67 -2.06 27.56
N VAL A 258 -6.42 -1.34 26.73
CA VAL A 258 -7.02 -0.10 27.22
C VAL A 258 -8.04 -0.55 28.25
N ASN A 259 -7.82 -0.23 29.53
CA ASN A 259 -8.91 -0.25 30.50
C ASN A 259 -9.90 0.83 30.07
N TYR A 260 -10.82 0.47 29.19
CA TYR A 260 -11.81 1.36 28.58
C TYR A 260 -12.61 2.15 29.62
N ALA A 261 -12.81 1.56 30.80
CA ALA A 261 -13.52 2.18 31.91
C ALA A 261 -12.90 3.48 32.43
N VAL A 262 -11.59 3.71 32.23
CA VAL A 262 -10.91 4.92 32.73
C VAL A 262 -11.02 6.10 31.76
N PHE A 263 -11.23 5.84 30.46
CA PHE A 263 -11.14 6.87 29.42
C PHE A 263 -12.49 7.30 28.81
N THR A 264 -13.60 6.63 29.13
CA THR A 264 -14.95 7.03 28.69
C THR A 264 -15.75 7.77 29.77
N ALA A 265 -15.15 8.06 30.91
CA ALA A 265 -15.78 8.72 32.05
C ALA A 265 -15.38 10.21 32.13
N THR A 266 -15.55 10.96 31.05
CA THR A 266 -15.61 12.42 31.04
C THR A 266 -16.50 12.92 29.91
#